data_AF-A0A8B6CAR1-F1
#
_entry.id   AF-A0A8B6CAR1-F1
#
_cell.length_a   1.000
_cell.length_b   1.000
_cell.length_c   1.000
_cell.angle_alpha   90.00
_cell.angle_beta   90.00
_cell.angle_gamma   90.00
#
_symmetry.space_group_name_H-M   'P 1'
#
loop_
_entity.id
_entity.type
_entity.pdbx_description
1 polymer ?
#
loop_
_entity_poly.entity_id
_entity_poly.type
_entity_poly.pdbx_seq_one_letter_code
_entity_poly.pdbx_strand_id
1 'polypeptide(L)'
;MFYLIYPIEQYEAVFETLQELFTVPDTSIHVNDFCSYVQEQENTKVPQNQKTYRLEFQRLQSLRPSYSSEHFISSRLEENISKNAVNSILPHDDYRPYLMSFGKNKNNYINAVIIPGYSSDGSFLVTQCPIKETVVDFWTMVYDHDSSVVVLLDTLNEVRQL
;
A
#
# COMPACT_ATOMS: atom_id res chain seq x y z
N MET A 1 -32.55 -25.29 -5.53
CA MET A 1 -32.82 -23.85 -5.35
C MET A 1 -31.46 -23.17 -5.38
N PHE A 2 -31.09 -22.56 -6.50
CA PHE A 2 -29.79 -21.88 -6.63
C PHE A 2 -29.94 -20.49 -6.01
N TYR A 3 -29.36 -20.29 -4.83
CA TYR A 3 -29.24 -18.94 -4.26
C TYR A 3 -28.24 -18.19 -5.13
N LEU A 4 -28.71 -17.16 -5.85
CA LEU A 4 -27.91 -16.39 -6.81
C LEU A 4 -26.79 -15.60 -6.13
N ILE A 5 -26.91 -15.32 -4.83
CA ILE A 5 -25.90 -14.67 -3.99
C ILE A 5 -26.00 -15.28 -2.58
N TYR A 6 -24.94 -15.94 -2.13
CA TYR A 6 -24.76 -16.39 -0.75
C TYR A 6 -23.26 -16.54 -0.53
N PRO A 7 -22.63 -15.82 0.42
CA PRO A 7 -23.17 -15.21 1.67
C PRO A 7 -23.39 -13.66 1.65
N ILE A 8 -23.73 -13.04 2.81
CA ILE A 8 -24.05 -11.60 2.96
C ILE A 8 -22.92 -10.69 2.47
N GLU A 9 -21.67 -11.14 2.64
CA GLU A 9 -20.46 -10.44 2.21
C GLU A 9 -20.42 -10.27 0.69
N GLN A 10 -20.96 -11.24 -0.07
CA GLN A 10 -21.09 -11.08 -1.52
C GLN A 10 -22.13 -10.03 -1.90
N TYR A 11 -23.22 -9.93 -1.13
CA TYR A 11 -24.22 -8.90 -1.34
C TYR A 11 -23.61 -7.51 -1.05
N GLU A 12 -22.91 -7.35 0.08
CA GLU A 12 -22.18 -6.12 0.41
C GLU A 12 -21.17 -5.75 -0.68
N ALA A 13 -20.35 -6.70 -1.13
CA ALA A 13 -19.39 -6.47 -2.20
C ALA A 13 -20.04 -5.99 -3.52
N VAL A 14 -21.23 -6.49 -3.87
CA VAL A 14 -21.97 -6.00 -5.05
C VAL A 14 -22.38 -4.54 -4.88
N PHE A 15 -22.88 -4.15 -3.69
CA PHE A 15 -23.25 -2.77 -3.43
C PHE A 15 -22.02 -1.84 -3.42
N GLU A 16 -20.91 -2.27 -2.83
CA GLU A 16 -19.65 -1.54 -2.84
C GLU A 16 -19.12 -1.36 -4.27
N THR A 17 -19.13 -2.41 -5.08
CA THR A 17 -18.70 -2.36 -6.50
C THR A 17 -19.57 -1.41 -7.32
N LEU A 18 -20.89 -1.44 -7.11
CA LEU A 18 -21.81 -0.52 -7.79
C LEU A 18 -21.58 0.93 -7.32
N GLN A 19 -21.40 1.15 -6.03
CA GLN A 19 -21.09 2.47 -5.49
C GLN A 19 -19.80 3.03 -6.08
N GLU A 20 -18.76 2.21 -6.19
CA GLU A 20 -17.49 2.57 -6.84
C GLU A 20 -17.72 2.95 -8.30
N LEU A 21 -18.43 2.12 -9.07
CA LEU A 21 -18.72 2.36 -10.48
C LEU A 21 -19.42 3.71 -10.74
N PHE A 22 -20.31 4.14 -9.84
CA PHE A 22 -21.02 5.42 -9.97
C PHE A 22 -20.27 6.61 -9.39
N THR A 23 -19.25 6.38 -8.54
CA THR A 23 -18.49 7.44 -7.86
C THR A 23 -17.15 7.73 -8.56
N VAL A 24 -16.55 6.70 -9.15
CA VAL A 24 -15.22 6.75 -9.78
C VAL A 24 -15.39 6.62 -11.29
N PRO A 25 -15.05 7.66 -12.08
CA PRO A 25 -15.07 7.54 -13.53
C PRO A 25 -13.96 6.59 -14.01
N ASP A 26 -14.15 5.97 -15.18
CA ASP A 26 -13.07 5.25 -15.85
C ASP A 26 -11.95 6.24 -16.18
N THR A 27 -10.79 6.00 -15.58
CA THR A 27 -9.57 6.81 -15.75
C THR A 27 -8.53 6.10 -16.61
N SER A 28 -8.90 4.97 -17.22
CA SER A 28 -8.04 4.21 -18.12
C SER A 28 -7.79 4.99 -19.40
N ILE A 29 -6.51 5.13 -19.77
CA ILE A 29 -6.11 5.82 -21.00
C ILE A 29 -5.41 4.81 -21.90
N HIS A 30 -5.88 4.67 -23.13
CA HIS A 30 -5.21 3.83 -24.11
C HIS A 30 -3.85 4.43 -24.50
N VAL A 31 -2.83 3.59 -24.72
CA VAL A 31 -1.45 4.05 -24.93
C VAL A 31 -1.29 5.05 -26.09
N ASN A 32 -2.09 4.89 -27.15
CA ASN A 32 -2.06 5.78 -28.32
C ASN A 32 -2.63 7.18 -28.01
N ASP A 33 -3.49 7.30 -27.00
CA ASP A 33 -4.19 8.53 -26.67
C ASP A 33 -3.48 9.31 -25.54
N PHE A 34 -2.49 8.70 -24.88
CA PHE A 34 -1.82 9.26 -23.71
C PHE A 34 -1.26 10.66 -23.95
N CYS A 35 -0.53 10.87 -25.05
CA CYS A 35 0.05 12.18 -25.37
C CYS A 35 -1.02 13.25 -25.58
N SER A 36 -2.09 12.92 -26.32
CA SER A 36 -3.21 13.82 -26.58
C SER A 36 -3.95 14.16 -25.30
N TYR A 37 -4.19 13.16 -24.46
CA TYR A 37 -4.80 13.33 -23.13
C TYR A 37 -4.00 14.30 -22.27
N VAL A 38 -2.68 14.11 -22.13
CA VAL A 38 -1.84 14.98 -21.28
C VAL A 38 -1.88 16.43 -21.79
N GLN A 39 -1.80 16.66 -23.10
CA GLN A 39 -1.91 18.00 -23.69
C GLN A 39 -3.27 18.65 -23.44
N GLU A 40 -4.35 17.88 -23.54
CA GLU A 40 -5.70 18.37 -23.22
C GLU A 40 -5.81 18.76 -21.74
N GLN A 41 -5.26 17.95 -20.83
CA GLN A 41 -5.24 18.24 -19.39
C GLN A 41 -4.48 19.51 -19.04
N GLU A 42 -3.41 19.83 -19.77
CA GLU A 42 -2.65 21.08 -19.56
C GLU A 42 -3.42 22.32 -20.01
N ASN A 43 -4.25 22.20 -21.05
CA ASN A 43 -5.02 23.30 -21.63
C ASN A 43 -6.42 23.48 -20.98
N THR A 44 -6.90 22.45 -20.27
CA THR A 44 -8.21 22.47 -19.61
C THR A 44 -8.21 23.44 -18.43
N LYS A 45 -9.10 24.43 -18.48
CA LYS A 45 -9.31 25.38 -17.38
C LYS A 45 -10.35 24.83 -16.42
N VAL A 46 -9.89 24.36 -15.27
CA VAL A 46 -10.76 23.95 -14.15
C VAL A 46 -11.07 25.18 -13.27
N PRO A 47 -12.25 25.22 -12.60
CA PRO A 47 -12.54 26.25 -11.60
C PRO A 47 -11.38 26.44 -10.61
N GLN A 48 -11.19 27.69 -10.15
CA GLN A 48 -10.10 28.07 -9.24
C GLN A 48 -8.67 27.87 -9.78
N ASN A 49 -8.48 27.81 -11.11
CA ASN A 49 -7.17 27.60 -11.76
C ASN A 49 -6.46 26.31 -11.28
N GLN A 50 -7.23 25.28 -10.92
CA GLN A 50 -6.66 23.99 -10.56
C GLN A 50 -6.32 23.17 -11.82
N LYS A 51 -5.50 22.14 -11.67
CA LYS A 51 -5.22 21.15 -12.72
C LYS A 51 -6.04 19.88 -12.45
N THR A 52 -6.44 19.16 -13.48
CA THR A 52 -7.30 17.97 -13.33
C THR A 52 -6.67 16.88 -12.47
N TYR A 53 -5.37 16.61 -12.60
CA TYR A 53 -4.69 15.62 -11.74
C TYR A 53 -4.75 15.98 -10.24
N ARG A 54 -4.95 17.26 -9.88
CA ARG A 54 -5.18 17.64 -8.47
C ARG A 54 -6.55 17.20 -7.99
N LEU A 55 -7.57 17.31 -8.84
CA LEU A 55 -8.91 16.83 -8.53
C LEU A 55 -8.92 15.30 -8.42
N GLU A 56 -8.22 14.61 -9.32
CA GLU A 56 -8.06 13.16 -9.25
C GLU A 56 -7.34 12.75 -7.96
N PHE A 57 -6.26 13.43 -7.59
CA PHE A 57 -5.56 13.18 -6.33
C PHE A 57 -6.43 13.44 -5.09
N GLN A 58 -7.22 14.52 -5.07
CA GLN A 58 -8.19 14.78 -3.99
C GLN A 58 -9.25 13.70 -3.90
N ARG A 59 -9.72 13.18 -5.03
CA ARG A 59 -10.65 12.04 -5.06
C ARG A 59 -10.01 10.80 -4.43
N LEU A 60 -8.76 10.48 -4.77
CA LEU A 60 -8.03 9.38 -4.13
C LEU A 60 -7.94 9.56 -2.60
N GLN A 61 -7.72 10.79 -2.13
CA GLN A 61 -7.71 11.08 -0.70
C GLN A 61 -9.06 10.85 -0.03
N SER A 62 -10.17 11.18 -0.71
CA SER A 62 -11.53 10.94 -0.18
C SER A 62 -11.96 9.48 -0.22
N LEU A 63 -11.42 8.70 -1.15
CA LEU A 63 -11.73 7.27 -1.31
C LEU A 63 -10.84 6.37 -0.45
N ARG A 64 -9.73 6.90 0.05
CA ARG A 64 -8.81 6.15 0.91
C ARG A 64 -9.58 5.54 2.10
N PRO A 65 -9.48 4.22 2.32
CA PRO A 65 -10.09 3.60 3.49
C PRO A 65 -9.58 4.23 4.78
N SER A 66 -10.50 4.47 5.72
CA SER A 66 -10.18 4.96 7.06
C SER A 66 -9.95 3.77 7.98
N TYR A 67 -8.69 3.50 8.33
CA TYR A 67 -8.34 2.42 9.25
C TYR A 67 -8.32 2.91 10.70
N SER A 68 -9.00 2.18 11.58
CA SER A 68 -8.93 2.40 13.03
C SER A 68 -7.64 1.82 13.62
N SER A 69 -7.34 2.15 14.89
CA SER A 69 -6.17 1.65 15.62
C SER A 69 -6.10 0.12 15.73
N GLU A 70 -7.24 -0.57 15.60
CA GLU A 70 -7.36 -2.04 15.67
C GLU A 70 -6.67 -2.75 14.50
N HIS A 71 -6.42 -2.04 13.40
CA HIS A 71 -5.72 -2.58 12.24
C HIS A 71 -4.19 -2.48 12.35
N PHE A 72 -3.67 -1.96 13.47
CA PHE A 72 -2.25 -1.68 13.68
C PHE A 72 -1.75 -2.23 15.02
N ILE A 73 -2.35 -3.29 15.54
CA ILE A 73 -2.07 -3.85 16.87
C ILE A 73 -0.63 -4.36 16.93
N SER A 74 -0.19 -5.16 15.95
CA SER A 74 1.16 -5.75 15.97
C SER A 74 2.23 -4.67 16.06
N SER A 75 2.03 -3.59 15.31
CA SER A 75 2.94 -2.45 15.22
C SER A 75 3.05 -1.65 16.52
N ARG A 76 2.05 -1.74 17.41
CA ARG A 76 1.95 -0.99 18.66
C ARG A 76 2.34 -1.80 19.89
N LEU A 77 2.65 -3.09 19.74
CA LEU A 77 3.22 -3.90 20.84
C LEU A 77 4.52 -3.26 21.33
N GLU A 78 4.76 -3.25 22.65
CA GLU A 78 5.93 -2.59 23.26
C GLU A 78 7.26 -3.04 22.64
N GLU A 79 7.37 -4.32 22.30
CA GLU A 79 8.54 -4.93 21.63
C GLU A 79 8.74 -4.51 20.17
N ASN A 80 7.71 -3.93 19.52
CA ASN A 80 7.72 -3.54 18.11
C ASN A 80 7.79 -2.03 17.90
N ILE A 81 7.54 -1.21 18.93
CA ILE A 81 7.58 0.25 18.82
C ILE A 81 8.95 0.72 18.29
N SER A 82 10.04 0.16 18.81
CA SER A 82 11.41 0.48 18.39
C SER A 82 11.78 -0.03 16.99
N LYS A 83 10.93 -0.86 16.36
CA LYS A 83 11.12 -1.38 15.01
C LYS A 83 10.51 -0.48 13.92
N ASN A 84 9.82 0.59 14.32
CA ASN A 84 9.21 1.57 13.42
C ASN A 84 10.10 2.82 13.29
N ALA A 85 10.54 3.14 12.08
CA ALA A 85 11.31 4.37 11.84
C ALA A 85 10.47 5.64 12.07
N VAL A 86 9.17 5.58 11.74
CA VAL A 86 8.23 6.70 11.87
C VAL A 86 6.98 6.23 12.58
N ASN A 87 6.71 6.77 13.78
CA ASN A 87 5.59 6.34 14.63
C ASN A 87 4.19 6.51 14.01
N SER A 88 4.05 7.40 13.03
CA SER A 88 2.80 7.65 12.30
C SER A 88 2.62 6.78 11.05
N ILE A 89 3.65 6.02 10.66
CA ILE A 89 3.63 5.16 9.46
C ILE A 89 3.77 3.71 9.93
N LEU A 90 2.64 3.03 10.05
CA LEU A 90 2.56 1.66 10.56
C LEU A 90 1.95 0.74 9.49
N PRO A 91 2.41 -0.51 9.36
CA PRO A 91 1.80 -1.48 8.46
C PRO A 91 0.45 -1.94 9.03
N HIS A 92 -0.51 -2.12 8.14
CA HIS A 92 -1.79 -2.73 8.45
C HIS A 92 -1.59 -4.23 8.74
N ASP A 93 -2.24 -4.75 9.78
CA ASP A 93 -2.04 -6.13 10.25
C ASP A 93 -2.40 -7.18 9.18
N ASP A 94 -3.45 -6.95 8.39
CA ASP A 94 -3.86 -7.89 7.31
C ASP A 94 -2.90 -7.91 6.11
N TYR A 95 -2.11 -6.86 5.90
CA TYR A 95 -1.25 -6.73 4.71
C TYR A 95 0.24 -6.88 5.03
N ARG A 96 0.62 -7.07 6.30
CA ARG A 96 2.03 -7.20 6.68
C ARG A 96 2.59 -8.58 6.32
N PRO A 97 3.88 -8.68 5.92
CA PRO A 97 4.55 -9.96 5.87
C PRO A 97 4.80 -10.49 7.29
N TYR A 98 4.83 -11.81 7.41
CA TYR A 98 5.24 -12.51 8.62
C TYR A 98 6.66 -13.00 8.45
N LEU A 99 7.52 -12.74 9.44
CA LEU A 99 8.82 -13.40 9.52
C LEU A 99 8.60 -14.82 10.06
N MET A 100 9.15 -15.82 9.38
CA MET A 100 9.01 -17.25 9.68
C MET A 100 10.32 -17.83 10.24
N SER A 101 11.46 -17.32 9.80
CA SER A 101 12.79 -17.82 10.19
C SER A 101 13.45 -17.00 11.31
N PHE A 102 12.68 -16.39 12.21
CA PHE A 102 13.22 -15.57 13.30
C PHE A 102 13.83 -16.40 14.43
N GLY A 103 14.93 -15.88 15.01
CA GLY A 103 15.66 -16.56 16.10
C GLY A 103 14.94 -16.55 17.45
N LYS A 104 15.48 -17.29 18.43
CA LYS A 104 14.98 -17.28 19.81
C LYS A 104 14.99 -15.84 20.36
N ASN A 105 13.87 -15.42 20.97
CA ASN A 105 13.63 -14.06 21.49
C ASN A 105 13.40 -12.96 20.43
N LYS A 106 13.09 -13.33 19.19
CA LYS A 106 12.51 -12.41 18.20
C LYS A 106 11.05 -12.78 17.93
N ASN A 107 10.35 -11.89 17.23
CA ASN A 107 8.96 -12.07 16.83
C ASN A 107 8.82 -12.00 15.31
N ASN A 108 7.59 -12.19 14.83
CA ASN A 108 7.25 -12.23 13.41
C ASN A 108 7.04 -10.84 12.76
N TYR A 109 7.48 -9.77 13.41
CA TYR A 109 7.14 -8.40 13.04
C TYR A 109 8.28 -7.69 12.30
N ILE A 110 7.91 -7.03 11.20
CA ILE A 110 8.69 -6.01 10.50
C ILE A 110 7.72 -4.95 9.96
N ASN A 111 8.14 -3.67 9.91
CA ASN A 111 7.37 -2.60 9.31
C ASN A 111 7.43 -2.70 7.77
N ALA A 112 6.56 -3.51 7.21
CA ALA A 112 6.41 -3.73 5.78
C ALA A 112 4.97 -4.13 5.44
N VAL A 113 4.58 -3.98 4.18
CA VAL A 113 3.32 -4.48 3.63
C VAL A 113 3.56 -5.20 2.30
N ILE A 114 2.76 -6.22 2.03
CA ILE A 114 2.67 -6.90 0.75
C ILE A 114 1.61 -6.17 -0.08
N ILE A 115 1.99 -5.66 -1.25
CA ILE A 115 1.05 -5.08 -2.21
C ILE A 115 1.00 -5.93 -3.48
N PRO A 116 -0.19 -6.12 -4.08
CA PRO A 116 -0.30 -6.81 -5.35
C PRO A 116 0.40 -6.00 -6.46
N GLY A 117 1.10 -6.70 -7.33
CA GLY A 117 1.65 -6.17 -8.57
C GLY A 117 0.65 -6.28 -9.72
N TYR A 118 1.14 -6.03 -10.93
CA TYR A 118 0.33 -6.14 -12.14
C TYR A 118 0.03 -7.60 -12.55
N SER A 119 1.02 -8.50 -12.42
CA SER A 119 0.82 -9.92 -12.69
C SER A 119 0.26 -10.62 -11.44
N SER A 120 -0.53 -11.69 -11.63
CA SER A 120 -1.20 -12.41 -10.56
C SER A 120 -0.26 -13.09 -9.56
N ASP A 121 0.98 -13.32 -9.96
CA ASP A 121 2.09 -13.85 -9.16
C ASP A 121 3.04 -12.75 -8.66
N GLY A 122 2.92 -11.54 -9.19
CA GLY A 122 3.73 -10.40 -8.80
C GLY A 122 3.17 -9.78 -7.53
N SER A 123 3.98 -9.73 -6.48
CA SER A 123 3.71 -8.89 -5.31
C SER A 123 4.98 -8.13 -4.94
N PHE A 124 4.80 -6.96 -4.33
CA PHE A 124 5.90 -6.16 -3.82
C PHE A 124 5.86 -6.13 -2.30
N LEU A 125 7.03 -6.27 -1.70
CA LEU A 125 7.26 -5.93 -0.30
C LEU A 125 7.63 -4.45 -0.25
N VAL A 126 6.74 -3.62 0.29
CA VAL A 126 7.02 -2.21 0.55
C VAL A 126 7.35 -2.05 2.02
N THR A 127 8.54 -1.54 2.32
CA THR A 127 9.06 -1.42 3.68
C THR A 127 9.77 -0.08 3.87
N GLN A 128 9.87 0.36 5.12
CA GLN A 128 10.76 1.46 5.49
C GLN A 128 12.23 1.12 5.18
N CYS A 129 13.11 2.11 5.16
CA CYS A 129 14.55 1.84 5.19
C CYS A 129 14.89 1.05 6.49
N PRO A 130 15.68 -0.04 6.41
CA PRO A 130 16.08 -0.79 7.60
C PRO A 130 16.83 0.12 8.59
N ILE A 131 16.34 0.16 9.82
CA ILE A 131 17.02 0.84 10.94
C ILE A 131 17.90 -0.17 11.67
N LYS A 132 18.75 0.32 12.58
CA LYS A 132 19.72 -0.50 13.33
C LYS A 132 19.07 -1.74 13.96
N GLU A 133 17.86 -1.60 14.48
CA GLU A 133 17.09 -2.63 15.17
C GLU A 133 16.55 -3.70 14.21
N THR A 134 16.30 -3.35 12.94
CA THR A 134 15.58 -4.18 11.97
C THR A 134 16.42 -4.70 10.81
N VAL A 135 17.74 -4.42 10.76
CA VAL A 135 18.62 -4.93 9.68
C VAL A 135 18.53 -6.45 9.51
N VAL A 136 18.53 -7.19 10.62
CA VAL A 136 18.41 -8.66 10.58
C VAL A 136 17.00 -9.06 10.15
N ASP A 137 15.97 -8.38 10.66
CA ASP A 137 14.57 -8.68 10.36
C ASP A 137 14.28 -8.44 8.87
N PHE A 138 14.90 -7.41 8.27
CA PHE A 138 14.85 -7.12 6.84
C PHE A 138 15.40 -8.28 6.00
N TRP A 139 16.60 -8.78 6.32
CA TRP A 139 17.16 -9.92 5.59
C TRP A 139 16.37 -11.22 5.81
N THR A 140 15.81 -11.41 7.01
CA THR A 140 14.87 -12.51 7.27
C THR A 140 13.64 -12.39 6.37
N MET A 141 13.07 -11.19 6.21
CA MET A 141 11.94 -10.96 5.30
C MET A 141 12.31 -11.28 3.85
N VAL A 142 13.46 -10.79 3.38
CA VAL A 142 13.96 -11.05 2.01
C VAL A 142 14.09 -12.56 1.77
N TYR A 143 14.63 -13.28 2.75
CA TYR A 143 14.80 -14.73 2.68
C TYR A 143 13.46 -15.48 2.72
N ASP A 144 12.61 -15.17 3.70
CA ASP A 144 11.35 -15.89 3.94
C ASP A 144 10.33 -15.71 2.80
N HIS A 145 10.39 -14.59 2.08
CA HIS A 145 9.50 -14.25 0.97
C HIS A 145 10.16 -14.37 -0.41
N ASP A 146 11.30 -15.07 -0.50
CA ASP A 146 12.04 -15.36 -1.74
C ASP A 146 12.26 -14.11 -2.64
N SER A 147 12.60 -12.99 -2.02
CA SER A 147 12.81 -11.73 -2.73
C SER A 147 14.23 -11.68 -3.33
N SER A 148 14.31 -11.65 -4.65
CA SER A 148 15.59 -11.63 -5.38
C SER A 148 16.11 -10.23 -5.71
N VAL A 149 15.28 -9.19 -5.57
CA VAL A 149 15.60 -7.81 -5.97
C VAL A 149 15.18 -6.83 -4.87
N VAL A 150 16.13 -6.00 -4.46
CA VAL A 150 15.90 -4.88 -3.51
C VAL A 150 16.07 -3.57 -4.25
N VAL A 151 15.07 -2.70 -4.16
CA VAL A 151 15.10 -1.34 -4.73
C VAL A 151 15.11 -0.33 -3.59
N LEU A 152 16.13 0.54 -3.57
CA LEU A 152 16.22 1.65 -2.63
C LEU A 152 15.80 2.95 -3.34
N LEU A 153 14.79 3.63 -2.80
CA LEU A 153 14.29 4.88 -3.34
C LEU A 153 14.95 6.12 -2.71
N ASP A 154 15.54 5.98 -1.53
CA ASP A 154 16.23 7.07 -0.82
C ASP A 154 17.67 7.26 -1.29
N THR A 155 18.19 8.47 -1.08
CA THR A 155 19.61 8.72 -1.27
C THR A 155 20.43 8.18 -0.10
N LEU A 156 21.61 7.60 -0.37
CA LEU A 156 22.50 7.03 0.66
C LEU A 156 22.90 8.03 1.76
N ASN A 157 22.79 9.34 1.50
CA ASN A 157 23.13 10.38 2.47
C ASN A 157 22.07 10.55 3.56
N GLU A 158 20.80 10.32 3.23
CA GLU A 158 19.68 10.39 4.19
C GLU A 158 19.65 9.12 5.07
N VAL A 159 19.96 7.96 4.48
CA VAL A 159 20.07 6.68 5.18
C VAL A 159 21.15 6.68 6.27
N ARG A 160 22.25 7.43 6.10
CA ARG A 160 23.34 7.52 7.09
C ARG A 160 23.02 8.36 8.33
N GLN A 161 21.92 9.11 8.30
CA GLN A 161 21.50 9.98 9.41
C GLN A 161 20.43 9.33 10.31
N LEU A 162 19.96 8.13 9.92
CA LEU A 162 19.09 7.25 10.71
C LEU A 162 19.94 6.29 11.55
#